data_AF-A0A7V4KP39-F1
#
_entry.id   AF-A0A7V4KP39-F1
#
_cell.length_a   1.000
_cell.length_b   1.000
_cell.length_c   1.000
_cell.angle_alpha   90.00
_cell.angle_beta   90.00
_cell.angle_gamma   90.00
#
_symmetry.space_group_name_H-M   'P 1'
#
loop_
_entity.id
_entity.type
_entity.pdbx_description
1 polymer ?
#
loop_
_entity_poly.entity_id
_entity_poly.type
_entity_poly.pdbx_seq_one_letter_code
_entity_poly.pdbx_strand_id
1 'polypeptide(L)'
;MAQHSMAAVAHAEDEFHISTGTYVRIAVILFALTALEVGGYEAARRPGVPGHAFAQAWLTEVLILLSAAKFALVAFFYMHLKTDGRLLRWVFGFSLTIAAIVILALVVLMWYMLVYAT
;
A
#
# COMPACT_ATOMS: atom_id res chain seq x y z
N MET A 1 -26.68 -12.32 42.17
CA MET A 1 -25.43 -12.64 41.46
C MET A 1 -25.44 -12.33 39.96
N ALA A 2 -26.59 -12.18 39.28
CA ALA A 2 -26.67 -11.87 37.85
C ALA A 2 -26.48 -10.38 37.45
N GLN A 3 -26.59 -9.44 38.39
CA GLN A 3 -26.43 -8.01 38.09
C GLN A 3 -24.96 -7.59 37.88
N HIS A 4 -24.02 -8.31 38.51
CA HIS A 4 -22.59 -8.00 38.46
C HIS A 4 -21.94 -8.43 37.13
N SER A 5 -22.50 -9.43 36.44
CA SER A 5 -22.05 -9.87 35.12
C SER A 5 -22.55 -8.96 33.99
N MET A 6 -23.73 -8.35 34.13
CA MET A 6 -24.27 -7.41 33.12
C MET A 6 -23.52 -6.06 33.13
N ALA A 7 -23.09 -5.57 34.29
CA ALA A 7 -22.24 -4.38 34.38
C ALA A 7 -20.84 -4.62 33.80
N ALA A 8 -20.28 -5.83 33.96
CA ALA A 8 -19.00 -6.21 33.36
C ALA A 8 -19.08 -6.36 31.83
N VAL A 9 -20.22 -6.82 31.29
CA VAL A 9 -20.47 -6.86 29.84
C VAL A 9 -20.67 -5.46 29.27
N ALA A 10 -21.41 -4.59 29.95
CA ALA A 10 -21.62 -3.20 29.53
C ALA A 10 -20.33 -2.36 29.56
N HIS A 11 -19.41 -2.62 30.49
CA HIS A 11 -18.10 -1.97 30.52
C HIS A 11 -17.07 -2.58 29.55
N ALA A 12 -17.31 -3.78 29.00
CA ALA A 12 -16.44 -4.39 28.00
C ALA A 12 -16.74 -3.92 26.55
N GLU A 13 -17.88 -3.30 26.30
CA GLU A 13 -18.22 -2.72 24.98
C GLU A 13 -17.57 -1.35 24.73
N ASP A 14 -17.22 -0.60 25.78
CA ASP A 14 -16.61 0.75 25.68
C ASP A 14 -15.07 0.73 25.65
N GLU A 15 -14.44 -0.39 26.00
CA GLU A 15 -12.97 -0.53 26.09
C GLU A 15 -12.34 -1.16 24.83
N PHE A 16 -13.17 -1.46 23.82
CA PHE A 16 -12.77 -2.01 22.53
C PHE A 16 -12.43 -0.88 21.54
N HIS A 17 -11.13 -0.59 21.46
CA HIS A 17 -10.37 -0.25 20.25
C HIS A 17 -10.00 1.20 19.97
N ILE A 18 -8.69 1.40 19.84
CA ILE A 18 -8.08 2.43 18.98
C ILE A 18 -8.74 2.38 17.58
N SER A 19 -9.72 3.27 17.36
CA SER A 19 -10.39 3.65 16.10
C SER A 19 -10.50 2.60 14.98
N THR A 20 -11.41 1.64 15.11
CA THR A 20 -11.90 0.80 14.00
C THR A 20 -12.28 1.65 12.78
N GLY A 21 -12.81 2.86 13.00
CA GLY A 21 -13.15 3.82 11.95
C GLY A 21 -11.95 4.27 11.09
N THR A 22 -10.75 4.37 11.67
CA THR A 22 -9.54 4.73 10.92
C THR A 22 -9.15 3.63 9.94
N TYR A 23 -9.19 2.36 10.38
CA TYR A 23 -8.89 1.22 9.51
C TYR A 23 -9.88 1.10 8.36
N VAL A 24 -11.18 1.23 8.62
CA VAL A 24 -12.21 1.22 7.58
C VAL A 24 -11.97 2.32 6.56
N ARG A 25 -11.63 3.54 7.01
CA ARG A 25 -11.33 4.65 6.10
C ARG A 25 -10.13 4.37 5.20
N ILE A 26 -9.09 3.73 5.74
CA ILE A 26 -7.90 3.34 4.97
C ILE A 26 -8.22 2.20 4.00
N ALA A 27 -9.04 1.22 4.41
CA ALA A 27 -9.53 0.17 3.53
C ALA A 27 -10.26 0.73 2.31
N VAL A 28 -11.14 1.73 2.51
CA VAL A 28 -11.86 2.40 1.43
C VAL A 28 -10.89 3.12 0.49
N ILE A 29 -9.85 3.77 1.02
CA ILE A 29 -8.80 4.40 0.20
C ILE A 29 -8.05 3.35 -0.62
N LEU A 30 -7.62 2.24 0.00
CA LEU A 30 -6.94 1.14 -0.71
C LEU A 30 -7.81 0.53 -1.80
N PHE A 31 -9.10 0.35 -1.51
CA PHE A 31 -10.07 -0.13 -2.49
C PHE A 31 -10.19 0.83 -3.67
N ALA A 32 -10.33 2.14 -3.42
CA ALA A 32 -10.39 3.15 -4.46
C ALA A 32 -9.10 3.20 -5.31
N LEU A 33 -7.92 3.14 -4.68
CA LEU A 33 -6.64 3.05 -5.39
C LEU A 33 -6.53 1.78 -6.23
N THR A 34 -7.14 0.69 -5.79
CA THR A 34 -7.18 -0.58 -6.54
C THR A 34 -8.13 -0.53 -7.71
N ALA A 35 -9.31 0.05 -7.54
CA ALA A 35 -10.22 0.33 -8.64
C ALA A 35 -9.58 1.26 -9.68
N LEU A 36 -8.84 2.28 -9.25
CA LEU A 36 -8.11 3.19 -10.14
C LEU A 36 -7.02 2.44 -10.91
N GLU A 37 -6.26 1.57 -10.25
CA GLU A 37 -5.22 0.76 -10.90
C GLU A 37 -5.79 -0.15 -11.99
N VAL A 38 -6.84 -0.92 -11.65
CA VAL A 38 -7.53 -1.79 -12.62
C VAL A 38 -8.16 -0.97 -13.73
N GLY A 39 -8.79 0.16 -13.41
CA GLY A 39 -9.38 1.07 -14.39
C GLY A 39 -8.35 1.66 -15.35
N GLY A 40 -7.17 2.05 -14.84
CA GLY A 40 -6.06 2.56 -15.65
C GLY A 40 -5.47 1.49 -16.56
N TYR A 41 -5.30 0.26 -16.06
CA TYR A 41 -4.87 -0.88 -16.87
C TYR A 41 -5.86 -1.20 -17.99
N GLU A 42 -7.16 -1.27 -17.68
CA GLU A 42 -8.20 -1.49 -18.69
C GLU A 42 -8.28 -0.35 -19.71
N ALA A 43 -8.09 0.89 -19.27
CA ALA A 43 -8.08 2.07 -20.14
C ALA A 43 -6.88 2.07 -21.11
N ALA A 44 -5.72 1.60 -20.67
CA ALA A 44 -4.56 1.43 -21.54
C ALA A 44 -4.74 0.27 -22.53
N ARG A 45 -5.36 -0.83 -22.09
CA ARG A 45 -5.50 -2.08 -22.86
C ARG A 45 -6.59 -2.00 -23.94
N ARG A 46 -7.68 -1.27 -23.71
CA ARG A 46 -8.81 -1.17 -24.65
C ARG A 46 -8.65 0.03 -25.59
N PRO A 47 -8.53 -0.15 -26.91
CA PRO A 47 -8.57 0.97 -27.83
C PRO A 47 -9.97 1.58 -27.90
N GLY A 48 -10.06 2.92 -27.83
CA GLY A 48 -11.33 3.67 -27.97
C GLY A 48 -11.92 4.27 -26.69
N VAL A 49 -11.31 4.05 -25.52
CA VAL A 49 -11.70 4.73 -24.27
C VAL A 49 -11.01 6.09 -24.10
N PRO A 50 -11.68 7.09 -23.52
CA PRO A 50 -11.08 8.40 -23.24
C PRO A 50 -9.83 8.23 -22.36
N GLY A 51 -8.71 8.82 -22.78
CA GLY A 51 -7.45 8.72 -22.05
C GLY A 51 -6.58 7.50 -22.40
N HIS A 52 -6.98 6.65 -23.35
CA HIS A 52 -6.19 5.52 -23.84
C HIS A 52 -4.73 5.89 -24.20
N ALA A 53 -4.53 6.95 -24.99
CA ALA A 53 -3.19 7.35 -25.43
C ALA A 53 -2.29 7.79 -24.27
N PHE A 54 -2.87 8.48 -23.27
CA PHE A 54 -2.16 8.87 -22.06
C PHE A 54 -1.86 7.66 -21.18
N ALA A 55 -2.87 6.81 -20.96
CA ALA A 55 -2.75 5.60 -20.16
C ALA A 55 -1.67 4.69 -20.75
N GLN A 56 -1.64 4.47 -22.07
CA GLN A 56 -0.62 3.62 -22.70
C GLN A 56 0.81 4.16 -22.55
N ALA A 57 0.99 5.48 -22.62
CA ALA A 57 2.32 6.10 -22.49
C ALA A 57 2.84 6.08 -21.05
N TRP A 58 1.97 6.24 -20.06
CA TRP A 58 2.35 6.43 -18.64
C TRP A 58 1.95 5.27 -17.73
N LEU A 59 1.38 4.18 -18.27
CA LEU A 59 0.82 3.09 -17.48
C LEU A 59 1.83 2.57 -16.45
N THR A 60 3.02 2.22 -16.90
CA THR A 60 4.07 1.62 -16.06
C THR A 60 4.41 2.50 -14.87
N GLU A 61 4.66 3.79 -15.12
CA GLU A 61 5.04 4.75 -14.07
C GLU A 61 3.91 4.95 -13.05
N VAL A 62 2.68 5.09 -13.53
CA VAL A 62 1.49 5.28 -12.69
C VAL A 62 1.19 4.05 -11.85
N LEU A 63 1.30 2.84 -12.42
CA LEU A 63 1.11 1.57 -11.71
C LEU A 63 2.16 1.36 -10.61
N ILE A 64 3.42 1.71 -10.87
CA ILE A 64 4.50 1.67 -9.88
C ILE A 64 4.20 2.62 -8.72
N LEU A 65 3.81 3.86 -9.02
CA LEU A 65 3.46 4.85 -7.99
C LEU A 65 2.25 4.43 -7.14
N LEU A 66 1.19 3.91 -7.78
CA LEU A 66 0.00 3.38 -7.10
C LEU A 66 0.36 2.20 -6.19
N SER A 67 1.19 1.28 -6.67
CA SER A 67 1.66 0.13 -5.91
C SER A 67 2.48 0.56 -4.69
N ALA A 68 3.42 1.48 -4.87
CA ALA A 68 4.23 2.02 -3.79
C ALA A 68 3.37 2.75 -2.74
N ALA A 69 2.39 3.54 -3.18
CA ALA A 69 1.47 4.24 -2.28
C ALA A 69 0.63 3.27 -1.44
N LYS A 70 0.07 2.22 -2.05
CA LYS A 70 -0.69 1.18 -1.33
C LYS A 70 0.19 0.45 -0.33
N PHE A 71 1.38 0.05 -0.75
CA PHE A 71 2.33 -0.60 0.13
C PHE A 71 2.66 0.27 1.34
N ALA A 72 2.94 1.57 1.13
CA ALA A 72 3.18 2.51 2.22
C ALA A 72 1.97 2.64 3.16
N LEU A 73 0.76 2.77 2.60
CA LEU A 73 -0.46 2.89 3.40
C LEU A 73 -0.71 1.64 4.25
N VAL A 74 -0.52 0.45 3.68
CA VAL A 74 -0.59 -0.83 4.40
C VAL A 74 0.50 -0.93 5.46
N ALA A 75 1.75 -0.61 5.12
CA ALA A 75 2.87 -0.68 6.05
C ALA A 75 2.68 0.27 7.25
N PHE A 76 2.37 1.54 7.01
CA PHE A 76 2.24 2.53 8.07
C PHE A 76 1.05 2.28 8.99
N PHE A 77 -0.10 1.87 8.44
CA PHE A 77 -1.34 1.80 9.20
C PHE A 77 -1.79 0.37 9.52
N TYR A 78 -1.75 -0.58 8.58
CA TYR A 78 -2.18 -1.96 8.80
C TYR A 78 -1.12 -2.84 9.44
N MET A 79 0.16 -2.62 9.12
CA MET A 79 1.28 -3.31 9.78
C MET A 79 1.75 -2.58 11.03
N HIS A 80 0.96 -1.62 11.52
CA HIS A 80 1.17 -0.93 12.80
C HIS A 80 2.52 -0.22 12.96
N LEU A 81 3.33 -0.03 11.92
CA LEU A 81 4.62 0.66 12.02
C LEU A 81 4.50 2.05 12.66
N LYS A 82 3.43 2.79 12.36
CA LYS A 82 3.15 4.09 12.98
C LYS A 82 2.95 4.00 14.50
N THR A 83 2.40 2.89 15.00
CA THR A 83 2.08 2.66 16.42
C THR A 83 3.09 1.76 17.14
N ASP A 84 3.98 1.07 16.41
CA ASP A 84 4.96 0.13 16.95
C ASP A 84 6.17 0.79 17.62
N GLY A 85 7.01 -0.03 18.24
CA GLY A 85 8.28 0.41 18.82
C GLY A 85 9.25 0.99 17.79
N ARG A 86 10.10 1.95 18.21
CA ARG A 86 11.11 2.58 17.34
C ARG A 86 11.99 1.54 16.63
N LEU A 87 12.34 0.45 17.32
CA LEU A 87 13.17 -0.62 16.76
C LEU A 87 12.52 -1.33 15.56
N LEU A 88 11.23 -1.70 15.64
CA LEU A 88 10.53 -2.40 14.56
C LEU A 88 10.41 -1.51 13.30
N ARG A 89 10.14 -0.22 13.50
CA ARG A 89 10.19 0.77 12.41
C ARG A 89 11.54 0.82 11.70
N TRP A 90 12.61 0.84 12.47
CA TRP A 90 13.97 0.88 11.93
C TRP A 90 14.33 -0.40 11.20
N VAL A 91 14.07 -1.57 11.77
CA VAL A 91 14.37 -2.86 11.14
C VAL A 91 13.62 -3.03 9.82
N PHE A 92 12.32 -2.70 9.82
CA PHE A 92 11.51 -2.77 8.60
C PHE A 92 11.98 -1.76 7.54
N GLY A 93 12.16 -0.50 7.93
CA GLY A 93 12.62 0.55 7.02
C GLY A 93 14.02 0.28 6.45
N PHE A 94 14.91 -0.27 7.27
CA PHE A 94 16.25 -0.69 6.85
C PHE A 94 16.20 -1.83 5.85
N SER A 95 15.43 -2.88 6.13
CA SER A 95 15.23 -4.00 5.20
C SER A 95 14.63 -3.53 3.87
N LEU A 96 13.62 -2.65 3.92
CA LEU A 96 13.00 -2.07 2.73
C LEU A 96 13.99 -1.22 1.92
N THR A 97 14.84 -0.45 2.59
CA THR A 97 15.86 0.38 1.95
C THR A 97 16.91 -0.48 1.25
N ILE A 98 17.40 -1.54 1.89
CA ILE A 98 18.31 -2.50 1.27
C ILE A 98 17.65 -3.14 0.04
N ALA A 99 16.40 -3.60 0.17
CA ALA A 99 15.67 -4.18 -0.95
C ALA A 99 15.56 -3.20 -2.13
N ALA A 100 15.21 -1.93 -1.87
CA ALA A 100 15.13 -0.91 -2.89
C ALA A 100 16.49 -0.64 -3.58
N ILE A 101 17.58 -0.55 -2.81
CA ILE A 101 18.93 -0.38 -3.35
C ILE A 101 19.32 -1.56 -4.25
N VAL A 102 19.06 -2.79 -3.80
CA VAL A 102 19.37 -4.00 -4.58
C VAL A 102 18.57 -4.03 -5.88
N ILE A 103 17.26 -3.76 -5.82
CA ILE A 103 16.41 -3.69 -7.02
C ILE A 103 16.93 -2.61 -7.98
N LEU A 104 17.27 -1.41 -7.47
CA LEU A 104 17.77 -0.32 -8.30
C LEU A 104 19.12 -0.69 -8.96
N ALA A 105 20.02 -1.33 -8.21
CA ALA A 105 21.29 -1.82 -8.72
C ALA A 105 21.09 -2.85 -9.85
N LEU A 106 20.13 -3.77 -9.70
CA LEU A 106 19.79 -4.74 -10.73
C LEU A 106 19.18 -4.07 -11.97
N VAL A 107 18.31 -3.07 -11.80
CA VAL A 107 17.74 -2.30 -12.92
C VAL A 107 18.85 -1.56 -13.68
N VAL A 108 19.76 -0.89 -12.98
CA VAL A 108 20.90 -0.19 -13.60
C VAL A 108 21.83 -1.17 -14.30
N LEU A 109 22.09 -2.35 -13.70
CA LEU A 109 22.91 -3.39 -14.32
C LEU A 109 22.27 -3.94 -15.59
N MET A 110 20.96 -4.22 -15.58
CA MET A 110 20.23 -4.67 -16.76
C MET A 110 20.17 -3.60 -17.84
N TRP A 111 19.98 -2.35 -17.45
CA TRP A 111 20.03 -1.22 -18.36
C TRP A 111 21.39 -1.10 -19.03
N TYR A 112 22.48 -1.18 -18.25
CA TYR A 112 23.84 -1.18 -18.77
C TYR A 112 24.07 -2.34 -19.74
N MET A 113 23.69 -3.57 -19.36
CA MET A 113 23.81 -4.71 -20.26
C MET A 113 23.04 -4.49 -21.57
N LEU A 114 21.79 -4.01 -21.51
CA LEU A 114 20.97 -3.76 -22.69
C LEU A 114 21.54 -2.70 -23.63
N VAL A 115 22.16 -1.64 -23.10
CA VAL A 115 22.70 -0.54 -23.91
C VAL A 115 24.04 -0.90 -24.56
N TYR A 116 24.88 -1.70 -23.90
CA TYR A 116 26.24 -2.00 -24.38
C TYR A 116 26.42 -3.42 -24.97
N ALA A 117 25.43 -4.31 -24.84
CA ALA A 117 25.47 -5.66 -25.41
C ALA A 117 24.78 -5.80 -26.78
N THR A 118 24.35 -4.69 -27.39
CA THR A 118 23.84 -4.61 -28.78
C THR A 118 24.81 -3.84 -29.66
#